data_AF-A0A644UE45-F1
#
_entry.id   AF-A0A644UE45-F1
#
_cell.length_a   1.000
_cell.length_b   1.000
_cell.length_c   1.000
_cell.angle_alpha   90.00
_cell.angle_beta   90.00
_cell.angle_gamma   90.00
#
_symmetry.space_group_name_H-M   'P 1'
#
loop_
_entity.id
_entity.type
_entity.pdbx_description
1 polymer ?
#
loop_
_entity_poly.entity_id
_entity_poly.type
_entity_poly.pdbx_seq_one_letter_code
_entity_poly.pdbx_strand_id
1 'polypeptide(L)'
;MKLLRRIFFPIWKIRARFWVRKRIKEEQDQVRKVASALKASLKVKLDIEEKLWVKNIEQLRQELKQNEQEIIVTDFGAGSPKGNRTPQEMYTGVVNSTKVSKVVSASKSPFWSLFLHKLIREFQPEKGLEFGTSLGLSASYQASAMTINGKGKLITMEGSLSLVEKAVSNFTKIGLINIETVQGRFSDNLEKVLSQNNPIDYVFLDAHHDKNATIEYFETLFPYLSDNCIIVFDDIRWSRGMKKAFSLITENPRIRFVFDLKEMGVCILAPETTEKIVYKV
;
A
#
# COMPACT_ATOMS: atom_id res chain seq x y z
N MET A 1 4.14 -6.64 -19.33
CA MET A 1 4.61 -6.03 -18.05
C MET A 1 5.15 -7.07 -17.06
N LYS A 2 4.46 -8.19 -16.78
CA LYS A 2 4.95 -9.27 -15.87
C LYS A 2 6.30 -9.87 -16.26
N LEU A 3 6.57 -10.07 -17.57
CA LEU A 3 7.86 -10.61 -18.06
C LEU A 3 9.03 -9.65 -17.81
N LEU A 4 8.83 -8.35 -18.09
CA LEU A 4 9.82 -7.30 -17.81
C LEU A 4 10.06 -7.14 -16.30
N ARG A 5 9.00 -7.21 -15.46
CA ARG A 5 9.16 -7.24 -13.99
C ARG A 5 10.05 -8.40 -13.54
N ARG A 6 9.86 -9.63 -14.07
CA ARG A 6 10.71 -10.80 -13.72
C ARG A 6 12.19 -10.60 -14.05
N ILE A 7 12.53 -9.93 -15.15
CA ILE A 7 13.93 -9.72 -15.59
C ILE A 7 14.58 -8.57 -14.80
N PHE A 8 13.88 -7.46 -14.61
CA PHE A 8 14.47 -6.27 -14.00
C PHE A 8 14.41 -6.24 -12.47
N PHE A 9 13.56 -7.06 -11.85
CA PHE A 9 13.44 -7.09 -10.39
C PHE A 9 14.70 -7.63 -9.68
N PRO A 10 15.39 -8.68 -10.16
CA PRO A 10 16.70 -9.08 -9.63
C PRO A 10 17.75 -7.97 -9.71
N ILE A 11 17.85 -7.27 -10.84
CA ILE A 11 18.78 -6.15 -11.03
C ILE A 11 18.47 -5.02 -10.05
N TRP A 12 17.18 -4.68 -9.91
CA TRP A 12 16.74 -3.69 -8.94
C TRP A 12 17.10 -4.10 -7.51
N LYS A 13 16.94 -5.37 -7.11
CA LYS A 13 17.37 -5.85 -5.77
C LYS A 13 18.86 -5.67 -5.52
N ILE A 14 19.72 -5.77 -6.54
CA ILE A 14 21.16 -5.50 -6.40
C ILE A 14 21.39 -4.02 -6.07
N ARG A 15 20.76 -3.12 -6.83
CA ARG A 15 20.83 -1.67 -6.58
C ARG A 15 20.28 -1.30 -5.20
N ALA A 16 19.13 -1.85 -4.85
CA ALA A 16 18.52 -1.68 -3.53
C ALA A 16 19.45 -2.13 -2.39
N ARG A 17 20.17 -3.26 -2.52
CA ARG A 17 21.15 -3.69 -1.52
C ARG A 17 22.31 -2.72 -1.37
N PHE A 18 22.81 -2.17 -2.47
CA PHE A 18 23.87 -1.17 -2.44
C PHE A 18 23.41 0.13 -1.78
N TRP A 19 22.21 0.60 -2.14
CA TRP A 19 21.59 1.77 -1.52
C TRP A 19 21.41 1.57 -0.01
N VAL A 20 20.84 0.44 0.41
CA VAL A 20 20.67 0.08 1.83
C VAL A 20 22.00 0.09 2.59
N ARG A 21 23.07 -0.49 2.02
CA ARG A 21 24.39 -0.52 2.69
C ARG A 21 24.92 0.88 3.00
N LYS A 22 24.66 1.84 2.11
CA LYS A 22 25.07 3.24 2.30
C LYS A 22 24.22 3.99 3.33
N ARG A 23 22.93 3.65 3.45
CA ARG A 23 21.94 4.44 4.20
C ARG A 23 21.53 3.86 5.56
N ILE A 24 21.98 2.66 5.91
CA ILE A 24 21.65 2.04 7.21
C ILE A 24 22.28 2.75 8.42
N LYS A 25 23.24 3.64 8.19
CA LYS A 25 23.91 4.46 9.22
C LYS A 25 23.64 5.96 9.02
N GLU A 26 22.62 6.32 8.23
CA GLU A 26 22.28 7.72 8.02
C GLU A 26 21.84 8.38 9.34
N GLU A 27 22.17 9.66 9.51
CA GLU A 27 21.75 10.46 10.67
C GLU A 27 20.24 10.74 10.62
N GLN A 28 19.68 11.01 9.44
CA GLN A 28 18.25 11.21 9.27
C GLN A 28 17.50 9.90 9.55
N ASP A 29 16.74 9.87 10.65
CA ASP A 29 16.03 8.69 11.14
C ASP A 29 15.06 8.11 10.10
N GLN A 30 14.37 8.97 9.35
CA GLN A 30 13.45 8.59 8.27
C GLN A 30 14.16 7.76 7.19
N VAL A 31 15.35 8.19 6.77
CA VAL A 31 16.17 7.51 5.75
C VAL A 31 16.65 6.16 6.28
N ARG A 32 17.15 6.15 7.53
CA ARG A 32 17.63 4.94 8.19
C ARG A 32 16.51 3.90 8.36
N LYS A 33 15.31 4.30 8.78
CA LYS A 33 14.14 3.42 8.97
C LYS A 33 13.67 2.81 7.65
N VAL A 34 13.56 3.59 6.58
CA VAL A 34 13.25 3.05 5.24
C VAL A 34 14.34 2.09 4.76
N ALA A 35 15.62 2.41 4.98
CA ALA A 35 16.72 1.51 4.67
C ALA A 35 16.69 0.22 5.50
N SER A 36 16.32 0.28 6.77
CA SER A 36 16.16 -0.89 7.64
C SER A 36 15.00 -1.78 7.19
N ALA A 37 13.83 -1.20 6.90
CA ALA A 37 12.68 -1.92 6.38
C ALA A 37 13.02 -2.63 5.06
N LEU A 38 13.65 -1.92 4.12
CA LEU A 38 14.07 -2.49 2.83
C LEU A 38 15.12 -3.58 3.00
N LYS A 39 16.09 -3.40 3.92
CA LYS A 39 17.10 -4.41 4.27
C LYS A 39 16.45 -5.69 4.79
N ALA A 40 15.49 -5.56 5.70
CA ALA A 40 14.78 -6.69 6.29
C ALA A 40 14.00 -7.45 5.23
N SER A 41 13.28 -6.76 4.34
CA SER A 41 12.54 -7.40 3.24
C SER A 41 13.44 -8.06 2.20
N LEU A 42 14.57 -7.44 1.86
CA LEU A 42 15.57 -8.03 0.94
C LEU A 42 16.21 -9.31 1.47
N LYS A 43 16.29 -9.43 2.80
CA LYS A 43 16.81 -10.62 3.50
C LYS A 43 15.71 -11.59 3.94
N VAL A 44 14.43 -11.21 3.79
CA VAL A 44 13.28 -11.91 4.38
C VAL A 44 13.50 -12.16 5.89
N LYS A 45 14.03 -11.15 6.59
CA LYS A 45 14.34 -11.24 8.02
C LYS A 45 13.04 -11.10 8.82
N LEU A 46 12.66 -12.16 9.51
CA LEU A 46 11.49 -12.22 10.39
C LEU A 46 11.92 -12.63 11.81
N ASP A 47 11.43 -11.91 12.82
CA ASP A 47 11.48 -12.37 14.22
C ASP A 47 10.45 -13.49 14.48
N ILE A 48 10.33 -13.94 15.73
CA ILE A 48 9.48 -15.10 16.08
C ILE A 48 8.00 -14.80 15.85
N GLU A 49 7.51 -13.63 16.27
CA GLU A 49 6.11 -13.25 16.10
C GLU A 49 5.79 -12.97 14.63
N GLU A 50 6.69 -12.29 13.93
CA GLU A 50 6.54 -12.01 12.51
C GLU A 50 6.47 -13.30 11.69
N LYS A 51 7.26 -14.33 12.04
CA LYS A 51 7.19 -15.64 11.37
C LYS A 51 5.80 -16.26 11.47
N LEU A 52 5.15 -16.17 12.62
CA LEU A 52 3.82 -16.74 12.83
C LEU A 52 2.78 -16.04 11.95
N TRP A 53 2.72 -14.71 12.03
CA TRP A 53 1.77 -13.91 11.23
C TRP A 53 2.00 -14.07 9.73
N VAL A 54 3.26 -13.93 9.27
CA VAL A 54 3.59 -14.06 7.85
C VAL A 54 3.28 -15.47 7.33
N LYS A 55 3.52 -16.52 8.12
CA LYS A 55 3.15 -17.89 7.75
C LYS A 55 1.64 -18.02 7.54
N ASN A 56 0.82 -17.51 8.47
CA ASN A 56 -0.64 -17.62 8.39
C ASN A 56 -1.20 -16.85 7.19
N ILE A 57 -0.68 -15.64 6.94
CA ILE A 57 -1.09 -14.82 5.78
C ILE A 57 -0.69 -15.48 4.46
N GLU A 58 0.51 -16.05 4.38
CA GLU A 58 0.96 -16.71 3.15
C GLU A 58 0.29 -18.07 2.93
N GLN A 59 -0.14 -18.76 4.00
CA GLN A 59 -1.02 -19.93 3.89
C GLN A 59 -2.37 -19.53 3.28
N LEU A 60 -3.01 -18.47 3.79
CA LEU A 60 -4.24 -17.92 3.20
C LEU A 60 -4.02 -17.57 1.72
N ARG A 61 -2.90 -16.93 1.38
CA ARG A 61 -2.58 -16.61 -0.02
C ARG A 61 -2.55 -17.87 -0.91
N GLN A 62 -2.02 -19.00 -0.43
CA GLN A 62 -2.03 -20.24 -1.22
C GLN A 62 -3.43 -20.82 -1.37
N GLU A 63 -4.25 -20.80 -0.31
CA GLU A 63 -5.64 -21.23 -0.38
C GLU A 63 -6.44 -20.39 -1.40
N LEU A 64 -6.30 -19.06 -1.36
CA LEU A 64 -6.97 -18.16 -2.30
C LEU A 64 -6.53 -18.41 -3.75
N LYS A 65 -5.28 -18.80 -4.00
CA LYS A 65 -4.78 -19.14 -5.36
C LYS A 65 -5.41 -20.42 -5.91
N GLN A 66 -5.87 -21.32 -5.05
CA GLN A 66 -6.54 -22.56 -5.43
C GLN A 66 -8.07 -22.42 -5.41
N ASN A 67 -8.57 -21.25 -4.99
CA ASN A 67 -10.00 -21.02 -4.85
C ASN A 67 -10.63 -20.63 -6.19
N GLU A 68 -11.33 -21.58 -6.80
CA GLU A 68 -12.02 -21.42 -8.08
C GLU A 68 -13.46 -20.89 -7.94
N GLN A 69 -13.90 -20.54 -6.72
CA GLN A 69 -15.22 -19.94 -6.48
C GLN A 69 -15.36 -18.65 -7.28
N GLU A 70 -16.52 -18.47 -7.92
CA GLU A 70 -16.88 -17.21 -8.55
C GLU A 70 -17.16 -16.11 -7.52
N ILE A 71 -16.77 -14.90 -7.88
CA ILE A 71 -16.98 -13.68 -7.11
C ILE A 71 -17.30 -12.54 -8.07
N ILE A 72 -18.35 -11.78 -7.74
CA ILE A 72 -18.74 -10.58 -8.47
C ILE A 72 -17.87 -9.44 -7.99
N VAL A 73 -17.12 -8.79 -8.86
CA VAL A 73 -16.29 -7.63 -8.52
C VAL A 73 -16.87 -6.39 -9.19
N THR A 74 -17.09 -5.33 -8.41
CA THR A 74 -17.37 -4.00 -8.94
C THR A 74 -16.07 -3.19 -8.94
N ASP A 75 -15.49 -3.01 -10.11
CA ASP A 75 -14.19 -2.36 -10.28
C ASP A 75 -14.37 -0.89 -10.69
N PHE A 76 -14.02 0.02 -9.77
CA PHE A 76 -14.07 1.48 -9.96
C PHE A 76 -12.77 2.06 -10.51
N GLY A 77 -11.68 1.27 -10.60
CA GLY A 77 -10.38 1.76 -11.03
C GLY A 77 -10.26 1.99 -12.54
N ALA A 78 -9.05 2.33 -13.01
CA ALA A 78 -8.72 2.51 -14.42
C ALA A 78 -8.69 1.19 -15.23
N GLY A 79 -8.83 0.04 -14.55
CA GLY A 79 -8.80 -1.29 -15.15
C GLY A 79 -7.39 -1.75 -15.50
N SER A 80 -6.96 -1.56 -16.74
CA SER A 80 -5.63 -2.01 -17.19
C SER A 80 -4.69 -0.83 -17.50
N PRO A 81 -3.35 -1.03 -17.50
CA PRO A 81 -2.40 0.05 -17.81
C PRO A 81 -2.60 0.75 -19.15
N LYS A 82 -3.25 0.07 -20.10
CA LYS A 82 -3.60 0.55 -21.44
C LYS A 82 -5.13 0.65 -21.63
N GLY A 83 -5.87 0.58 -20.54
CA GLY A 83 -7.33 0.68 -20.55
C GLY A 83 -7.75 2.10 -20.89
N ASN A 84 -8.95 2.21 -21.47
CA ASN A 84 -9.57 3.47 -21.86
C ASN A 84 -10.89 3.67 -21.10
N ARG A 85 -10.98 3.20 -19.85
CA ARG A 85 -12.18 3.40 -19.03
C ARG A 85 -12.50 4.89 -18.94
N THR A 86 -13.75 5.23 -19.19
CA THR A 86 -14.25 6.59 -19.09
C THR A 86 -14.41 7.00 -17.62
N PRO A 87 -14.43 8.31 -17.32
CA PRO A 87 -14.75 8.79 -15.97
C PRO A 87 -16.10 8.27 -15.46
N GLN A 88 -17.10 8.16 -16.35
CA GLN A 88 -18.41 7.64 -15.98
C GLN A 88 -18.35 6.16 -15.57
N GLU A 89 -17.64 5.32 -16.33
CA GLU A 89 -17.46 3.90 -15.98
C GLU A 89 -16.71 3.72 -14.66
N MET A 90 -15.69 4.55 -14.39
CA MET A 90 -15.00 4.55 -13.10
C MET A 90 -15.92 5.01 -11.96
N TYR A 91 -16.79 5.99 -12.20
CA TYR A 91 -17.74 6.48 -11.20
C TYR A 91 -18.84 5.46 -10.87
N THR A 92 -19.42 4.80 -11.88
CA THR A 92 -20.47 3.80 -11.69
C THR A 92 -19.93 2.43 -11.28
N GLY A 93 -18.65 2.18 -11.59
CA GLY A 93 -18.02 0.87 -11.45
C GLY A 93 -18.39 -0.07 -12.59
N VAL A 94 -17.43 -0.92 -12.98
CA VAL A 94 -17.64 -1.99 -13.96
C VAL A 94 -17.80 -3.31 -13.21
N VAL A 95 -18.95 -3.95 -13.36
CA VAL A 95 -19.26 -5.22 -12.69
C VAL A 95 -18.80 -6.39 -13.56
N ASN A 96 -18.03 -7.31 -12.97
CA ASN A 96 -17.63 -8.56 -13.63
C ASN A 96 -17.68 -9.75 -12.68
N SER A 97 -18.11 -10.92 -13.15
CA SER A 97 -17.86 -12.19 -12.44
C SER A 97 -16.44 -12.67 -12.77
N THR A 98 -15.71 -13.12 -11.76
CA THR A 98 -14.39 -13.74 -11.93
C THR A 98 -14.13 -14.76 -10.83
N LYS A 99 -12.97 -15.43 -10.84
CA LYS A 99 -12.59 -16.38 -9.80
C LYS A 99 -11.76 -15.70 -8.70
N VAL A 100 -11.90 -16.16 -7.47
CA VAL A 100 -11.04 -15.69 -6.34
C VAL A 100 -9.55 -15.88 -6.67
N SER A 101 -9.17 -17.01 -7.27
CA SER A 101 -7.81 -17.30 -7.74
C SER A 101 -7.29 -16.29 -8.76
N LYS A 102 -8.18 -15.67 -9.55
CA LYS A 102 -7.84 -14.59 -10.47
C LYS A 102 -7.62 -13.27 -9.73
N VAL A 103 -8.48 -12.92 -8.78
CA VAL A 103 -8.35 -11.69 -7.98
C VAL A 103 -7.05 -11.69 -7.17
N VAL A 104 -6.73 -12.79 -6.47
CA VAL A 104 -5.50 -12.88 -5.66
C VAL A 104 -4.22 -12.76 -6.49
N SER A 105 -4.29 -13.03 -7.80
CA SER A 105 -3.15 -12.89 -8.72
C SER A 105 -2.74 -11.43 -8.96
N ALA A 106 -3.60 -10.48 -8.60
CA ALA A 106 -3.33 -9.04 -8.63
C ALA A 106 -2.86 -8.49 -7.27
N SER A 107 -3.02 -9.25 -6.17
CA SER A 107 -2.59 -8.82 -4.84
C SER A 107 -1.09 -8.55 -4.78
N LYS A 108 -0.68 -7.61 -3.92
CA LYS A 108 0.74 -7.27 -3.73
C LYS A 108 1.58 -8.50 -3.43
N SER A 109 2.77 -8.54 -4.00
CA SER A 109 3.70 -9.66 -3.84
C SER A 109 4.10 -9.82 -2.36
N PRO A 110 4.52 -11.02 -1.92
CA PRO A 110 5.01 -11.21 -0.56
C PRO A 110 6.18 -10.29 -0.19
N PHE A 111 7.05 -9.95 -1.16
CA PHE A 111 8.16 -9.03 -0.92
C PHE A 111 7.69 -7.61 -0.57
N TRP A 112 6.75 -7.06 -1.35
CA TRP A 112 6.23 -5.71 -1.12
C TRP A 112 5.31 -5.67 0.09
N SER A 113 4.51 -6.71 0.31
CA SER A 113 3.69 -6.85 1.52
C SER A 113 4.57 -6.89 2.78
N LEU A 114 5.68 -7.62 2.74
CA LEU A 114 6.67 -7.63 3.82
C LEU A 114 7.35 -6.27 4.00
N PHE A 115 7.62 -5.53 2.91
CA PHE A 115 8.15 -4.17 3.00
C PHE A 115 7.19 -3.22 3.72
N LEU A 116 5.89 -3.26 3.41
CA LEU A 116 4.87 -2.49 4.13
C LEU A 116 4.84 -2.84 5.63
N HIS A 117 4.81 -4.15 5.94
CA HIS A 117 4.91 -4.65 7.31
C HIS A 117 6.14 -4.09 8.04
N LYS A 118 7.32 -4.14 7.39
CA LYS A 118 8.56 -3.66 7.99
C LYS A 118 8.61 -2.14 8.16
N LEU A 119 8.00 -1.37 7.25
CA LEU A 119 7.84 0.07 7.46
C LEU A 119 7.01 0.34 8.73
N ILE A 120 5.89 -0.34 8.91
CA ILE A 120 5.06 -0.19 10.12
C ILE A 120 5.81 -0.61 11.39
N ARG A 121 6.64 -1.66 11.34
CA ARG A 121 7.48 -2.05 12.48
C ARG A 121 8.52 -0.98 12.84
N GLU A 122 9.12 -0.34 11.85
CA GLU A 122 10.16 0.69 12.04
C GLU A 122 9.59 2.04 12.50
N PHE A 123 8.43 2.43 11.97
CA PHE A 123 7.84 3.74 12.22
C PHE A 123 6.73 3.75 13.28
N GLN A 124 6.13 2.60 13.56
CA GLN A 124 5.08 2.41 14.57
C GLN A 124 3.92 3.43 14.50
N PRO A 125 3.29 3.62 13.32
CA PRO A 125 2.15 4.52 13.19
C PRO A 125 0.95 4.06 14.04
N GLU A 126 0.15 4.99 14.55
CA GLU A 126 -1.01 4.68 15.39
C GLU A 126 -2.29 4.59 14.58
N LYS A 127 -2.45 5.42 13.54
CA LYS A 127 -3.59 5.36 12.63
C LYS A 127 -3.13 5.20 11.19
N GLY A 128 -3.45 4.04 10.61
CA GLY A 128 -3.17 3.72 9.21
C GLY A 128 -4.44 3.77 8.36
N LEU A 129 -4.29 4.16 7.10
CA LEU A 129 -5.35 4.10 6.08
C LEU A 129 -4.83 3.40 4.81
N GLU A 130 -5.54 2.39 4.33
CA GLU A 130 -5.27 1.72 3.05
C GLU A 130 -6.41 1.95 2.06
N PHE A 131 -6.05 2.31 0.84
CA PHE A 131 -6.96 2.42 -0.27
C PHE A 131 -6.82 1.18 -1.15
N GLY A 132 -7.91 0.43 -1.32
CA GLY A 132 -7.92 -0.81 -2.10
C GLY A 132 -7.67 -2.03 -1.21
N THR A 133 -8.70 -2.52 -0.52
CA THR A 133 -8.57 -3.69 0.38
C THR A 133 -8.43 -4.99 -0.40
N SER A 134 -9.16 -5.12 -1.52
CA SER A 134 -9.27 -6.36 -2.29
C SER A 134 -9.55 -7.58 -1.37
N LEU A 135 -8.76 -8.65 -1.46
CA LEU A 135 -8.87 -9.84 -0.59
C LEU A 135 -8.18 -9.69 0.78
N GLY A 136 -7.63 -8.51 1.11
CA GLY A 136 -7.07 -8.21 2.44
C GLY A 136 -5.63 -8.68 2.70
N LEU A 137 -4.86 -9.09 1.69
CA LEU A 137 -3.52 -9.64 1.93
C LEU A 137 -2.48 -8.58 2.37
N SER A 138 -2.39 -7.44 1.67
CA SER A 138 -1.51 -6.33 2.08
C SER A 138 -1.94 -5.75 3.42
N ALA A 139 -3.25 -5.53 3.59
CA ALA A 139 -3.88 -5.14 4.84
C ALA A 139 -3.48 -6.06 6.01
N SER A 140 -3.48 -7.38 5.80
CA SER A 140 -3.12 -8.34 6.84
C SER A 140 -1.64 -8.22 7.27
N TYR A 141 -0.74 -7.97 6.32
CA TYR A 141 0.67 -7.70 6.62
C TYR A 141 0.82 -6.42 7.44
N GLN A 142 0.06 -5.37 7.12
CA GLN A 142 0.12 -4.08 7.79
C GLN A 142 -0.48 -4.15 9.21
N ALA A 143 -1.68 -4.71 9.34
CA ALA A 143 -2.36 -4.87 10.62
C ALA A 143 -1.58 -5.79 11.58
N SER A 144 -0.99 -6.89 11.08
CA SER A 144 -0.14 -7.74 11.92
C SER A 144 1.10 -7.02 12.45
N ALA A 145 1.72 -6.12 11.66
CA ALA A 145 2.84 -5.31 12.17
C ALA A 145 2.40 -4.39 13.31
N MET A 146 1.22 -3.77 13.21
CA MET A 146 0.62 -2.97 14.29
C MET A 146 0.32 -3.83 15.54
N THR A 147 -0.19 -5.05 15.35
CA THR A 147 -0.41 -5.99 16.46
C THR A 147 0.89 -6.31 17.20
N ILE A 148 1.97 -6.62 16.48
CA ILE A 148 3.29 -6.91 17.07
C ILE A 148 3.91 -5.64 17.70
N ASN A 149 3.59 -4.44 17.20
CA ASN A 149 3.97 -3.19 17.87
C ASN A 149 3.21 -2.98 19.19
N GLY A 150 2.16 -3.76 19.47
CA GLY A 150 1.27 -3.57 20.61
C GLY A 150 0.39 -2.33 20.50
N LYS A 151 0.39 -1.65 19.34
CA LYS A 151 -0.38 -0.43 19.10
C LYS A 151 -0.67 -0.21 17.62
N GLY A 152 -1.73 0.54 17.37
CA GLY A 152 -2.11 1.01 16.05
C GLY A 152 -3.33 0.28 15.48
N LYS A 153 -4.10 1.02 14.67
CA LYS A 153 -5.28 0.54 13.96
C LYS A 153 -5.13 0.82 12.47
N LEU A 154 -5.55 -0.14 11.64
CA LEU A 154 -5.64 0.04 10.20
C LEU A 154 -7.08 0.17 9.76
N ILE A 155 -7.39 1.22 9.00
CA ILE A 155 -8.64 1.35 8.28
C ILE A 155 -8.35 1.05 6.82
N THR A 156 -9.18 0.23 6.20
CA THR A 156 -9.07 -0.07 4.77
C THR A 156 -10.36 0.33 4.08
N MET A 157 -10.28 0.70 2.80
CA MET A 157 -11.43 1.12 2.01
C MET A 157 -11.52 0.28 0.74
N GLU A 158 -12.73 -0.19 0.40
CA GLU A 158 -12.98 -1.03 -0.78
C GLU A 158 -14.39 -0.83 -1.33
N GLY A 159 -14.48 -0.68 -2.65
CA GLY A 159 -15.75 -0.41 -3.33
C GLY A 159 -16.62 -1.65 -3.50
N SER A 160 -16.00 -2.80 -3.80
CA SER A 160 -16.72 -4.04 -4.08
C SER A 160 -17.16 -4.74 -2.81
N LEU A 161 -18.48 -4.82 -2.57
CA LEU A 161 -19.08 -5.47 -1.39
C LEU A 161 -18.57 -6.90 -1.17
N SER A 162 -18.54 -7.71 -2.22
CA SER A 162 -18.05 -9.09 -2.18
C SER A 162 -16.59 -9.22 -1.75
N LEU A 163 -15.74 -8.23 -2.10
CA LEU A 163 -14.33 -8.20 -1.73
C LEU A 163 -14.20 -7.79 -0.27
N VAL A 164 -15.01 -6.83 0.20
CA VAL A 164 -15.11 -6.48 1.62
C VAL A 164 -15.48 -7.70 2.45
N GLU A 165 -16.53 -8.44 2.08
CA GLU A 165 -16.96 -9.63 2.80
C GLU A 165 -15.84 -10.69 2.88
N LYS A 166 -15.15 -10.94 1.76
CA LYS A 166 -14.01 -11.86 1.73
C LYS A 166 -12.83 -11.35 2.55
N ALA A 167 -12.48 -10.07 2.49
CA ALA A 167 -11.41 -9.48 3.27
C ALA A 167 -11.69 -9.58 4.76
N VAL A 168 -12.89 -9.21 5.20
CA VAL A 168 -13.31 -9.33 6.61
C VAL A 168 -13.24 -10.78 7.08
N SER A 169 -13.77 -11.73 6.29
CA SER A 169 -13.65 -13.16 6.61
C SER A 169 -12.19 -13.61 6.72
N ASN A 170 -11.32 -13.10 5.85
CA ASN A 170 -9.89 -13.41 5.88
C ASN A 170 -9.20 -12.83 7.12
N PHE A 171 -9.52 -11.59 7.51
CA PHE A 171 -9.01 -10.97 8.74
C PHE A 171 -9.42 -11.76 9.97
N THR A 172 -10.69 -12.16 10.07
CA THR A 172 -11.19 -13.01 11.15
C THR A 172 -10.45 -14.35 11.17
N LYS A 173 -10.26 -15.00 10.00
CA LYS A 173 -9.54 -16.27 9.90
C LYS A 173 -8.08 -16.16 10.36
N ILE A 174 -7.41 -15.05 10.06
CA ILE A 174 -6.03 -14.80 10.47
C ILE A 174 -5.95 -14.37 11.96
N GLY A 175 -7.05 -13.88 12.54
CA GLY A 175 -7.12 -13.41 13.93
C GLY A 175 -6.77 -11.93 14.09
N LEU A 176 -6.98 -11.11 13.07
CA LEU A 176 -6.73 -9.67 13.11
C LEU A 176 -7.96 -8.94 13.66
N ILE A 177 -7.76 -8.13 14.71
CA ILE A 177 -8.82 -7.39 15.41
C ILE A 177 -8.62 -5.87 15.39
N ASN A 178 -7.44 -5.41 14.96
CA ASN A 178 -7.05 -4.00 14.89
C ASN A 178 -7.24 -3.43 13.48
N ILE A 179 -8.18 -3.99 12.72
CA ILE A 179 -8.46 -3.62 11.35
C ILE A 179 -9.96 -3.43 11.13
N GLU A 180 -10.32 -2.39 10.39
CA GLU A 180 -11.70 -2.09 9.98
C GLU A 180 -11.74 -1.84 8.48
N THR A 181 -12.78 -2.35 7.80
CA THR A 181 -12.98 -2.11 6.37
C THR A 181 -14.24 -1.31 6.12
N VAL A 182 -14.09 -0.18 5.44
CA VAL A 182 -15.18 0.68 5.02
C VAL A 182 -15.56 0.34 3.58
N GLN A 183 -16.81 -0.08 3.39
CA GLN A 183 -17.35 -0.42 2.08
C GLN A 183 -17.88 0.83 1.36
N GLY A 184 -17.58 0.93 0.07
CA GLY A 184 -18.11 1.95 -0.83
C GLY A 184 -17.02 2.71 -1.56
N ARG A 185 -17.42 3.66 -2.42
CA ARG A 185 -16.47 4.44 -3.21
C ARG A 185 -15.69 5.38 -2.30
N PHE A 186 -14.44 5.68 -2.68
CA PHE A 186 -13.66 6.68 -1.96
C PHE A 186 -14.35 8.04 -1.97
N SER A 187 -14.94 8.45 -3.10
CA SER A 187 -15.69 9.71 -3.24
C SER A 187 -16.83 9.88 -2.23
N ASP A 188 -17.42 8.77 -1.78
CA ASP A 188 -18.61 8.81 -0.93
C ASP A 188 -18.25 8.81 0.56
N ASN A 189 -17.11 8.21 0.92
CA ASN A 189 -16.78 7.88 2.30
C ASN A 189 -15.48 8.51 2.81
N LEU A 190 -14.58 8.96 1.93
CA LEU A 190 -13.21 9.33 2.32
C LEU A 190 -13.19 10.48 3.33
N GLU A 191 -13.93 11.56 3.10
CA GLU A 191 -13.98 12.70 4.04
C GLU A 191 -14.51 12.30 5.42
N LYS A 192 -15.54 11.45 5.47
CA LYS A 192 -16.08 10.92 6.73
C LYS A 192 -15.04 10.07 7.45
N VAL A 193 -14.35 9.18 6.75
CA VAL A 193 -13.27 8.36 7.32
C VAL A 193 -12.16 9.24 7.86
N LEU A 194 -11.75 10.28 7.13
CA LEU A 194 -10.66 11.18 7.53
C LEU A 194 -11.04 12.05 8.73
N SER A 195 -12.23 12.64 8.74
CA SER A 195 -12.71 13.46 9.85
C SER A 195 -12.84 12.67 11.15
N GLN A 196 -13.21 11.39 11.09
CA GLN A 196 -13.34 10.54 12.28
C GLN A 196 -12.01 10.00 12.79
N ASN A 197 -10.98 9.94 11.95
CA ASN A 197 -9.73 9.23 12.25
C ASN A 197 -8.48 10.12 12.20
N ASN A 198 -8.59 11.43 11.98
CA ASN A 198 -7.43 12.32 12.01
C ASN A 198 -6.76 12.40 13.41
N PRO A 199 -5.46 12.74 13.48
CA PRO A 199 -4.54 12.75 12.35
C PRO A 199 -4.19 11.31 11.91
N ILE A 200 -3.97 11.11 10.59
CA ILE A 200 -3.52 9.84 10.01
C ILE A 200 -1.99 9.83 9.91
N ASP A 201 -1.34 8.78 10.40
CA ASP A 201 0.13 8.69 10.46
C ASP A 201 0.74 7.89 9.30
N TYR A 202 -0.07 7.05 8.68
CA TYR A 202 0.38 6.15 7.64
C TYR A 202 -0.73 5.94 6.60
N VAL A 203 -0.36 6.04 5.33
CA VAL A 203 -1.27 5.79 4.22
C VAL A 203 -0.63 4.85 3.22
N PHE A 204 -1.38 3.86 2.75
CA PHE A 204 -1.04 3.06 1.58
C PHE A 204 -2.07 3.28 0.46
N LEU A 205 -1.63 3.86 -0.65
CA LEU A 205 -2.44 4.17 -1.83
C LEU A 205 -2.25 3.10 -2.92
N ASP A 206 -3.15 2.11 -2.97
CA ASP A 206 -3.18 1.00 -3.95
C ASP A 206 -4.57 0.88 -4.62
N ALA A 207 -5.03 2.00 -5.20
CA ALA A 207 -6.40 2.14 -5.68
C ALA A 207 -6.53 2.34 -7.19
N HIS A 208 -7.18 3.42 -7.63
CA HIS A 208 -7.73 3.56 -8.99
C HIS A 208 -6.69 3.47 -10.12
N HIS A 209 -5.40 3.62 -9.82
CA HIS A 209 -4.29 3.68 -10.78
C HIS A 209 -4.52 4.68 -11.94
N ASP A 210 -5.36 5.69 -11.69
CA ASP A 210 -5.58 6.84 -12.55
C ASP A 210 -4.81 8.05 -12.03
N LYS A 211 -4.34 8.90 -12.95
CA LYS A 211 -3.55 10.09 -12.61
C LYS A 211 -4.36 11.09 -11.79
N ASN A 212 -5.56 11.45 -12.25
CA ASN A 212 -6.35 12.50 -11.61
C ASN A 212 -6.87 12.00 -10.27
N ALA A 213 -7.42 10.78 -10.23
CA ALA A 213 -7.91 10.19 -8.98
C ALA A 213 -6.81 10.11 -7.90
N THR A 214 -5.58 9.72 -8.27
CA THR A 214 -4.46 9.64 -7.31
C THR A 214 -4.07 11.01 -6.75
N ILE A 215 -4.09 12.06 -7.59
CA ILE A 215 -3.81 13.44 -7.15
C ILE A 215 -4.92 13.92 -6.23
N GLU A 216 -6.19 13.72 -6.62
CA GLU A 216 -7.36 14.09 -5.83
C GLU A 216 -7.36 13.41 -4.47
N TYR A 217 -7.08 12.11 -4.40
CA TYR A 217 -6.97 11.41 -3.11
C TYR A 217 -5.87 11.99 -2.24
N PHE A 218 -4.69 12.29 -2.80
CA PHE A 218 -3.63 12.91 -2.04
C PHE A 218 -4.04 14.30 -1.50
N GLU A 219 -4.66 15.13 -2.33
CA GLU A 219 -5.14 16.47 -1.95
C GLU A 219 -6.22 16.41 -0.87
N THR A 220 -7.18 15.48 -0.97
CA THR A 220 -8.23 15.28 0.05
C THR A 220 -7.67 14.73 1.37
N LEU A 221 -6.66 13.86 1.30
CA LEU A 221 -5.98 13.31 2.48
C LEU A 221 -5.17 14.37 3.22
N PHE A 222 -4.48 15.22 2.48
CA PHE A 222 -3.39 16.06 2.98
C PHE A 222 -3.71 16.87 4.25
N PRO A 223 -4.90 17.51 4.39
CA PRO A 223 -5.26 18.27 5.59
C PRO A 223 -5.42 17.42 6.87
N TYR A 224 -5.58 16.10 6.74
CA TYR A 224 -5.85 15.17 7.83
C TYR A 224 -4.64 14.32 8.22
N LEU A 225 -3.50 14.52 7.55
CA LEU A 225 -2.27 13.77 7.83
C LEU A 225 -1.51 14.37 9.00
N SER A 226 -0.85 13.52 9.79
CA SER A 226 0.07 13.99 10.83
C SER A 226 1.33 14.62 10.21
N ASP A 227 2.04 15.43 10.98
CA ASP A 227 3.20 16.18 10.51
C ASP A 227 4.33 15.31 9.94
N ASN A 228 4.40 14.05 10.38
CA ASN A 228 5.41 13.07 9.99
C ASN A 228 4.81 11.88 9.22
N CYS A 229 3.61 12.04 8.65
CA CYS A 229 2.89 10.96 8.00
C CYS A 229 3.73 10.32 6.89
N ILE A 230 3.64 8.98 6.82
CA ILE A 230 4.28 8.16 5.79
C ILE A 230 3.23 7.79 4.77
N ILE A 231 3.46 8.17 3.52
CA ILE A 231 2.54 7.91 2.42
C ILE A 231 3.24 6.99 1.44
N VAL A 232 2.73 5.78 1.29
CA VAL A 232 3.22 4.80 0.34
C VAL A 232 2.28 4.74 -0.86
N PHE A 233 2.84 4.94 -2.05
CA PHE A 233 2.12 4.86 -3.31
C PHE A 233 2.47 3.54 -4.00
N ASP A 234 1.48 2.73 -4.31
CA ASP A 234 1.69 1.57 -5.17
C ASP A 234 1.79 1.97 -6.65
N ASP A 235 2.45 1.13 -7.43
CA ASP A 235 2.36 1.13 -8.88
C ASP A 235 2.68 2.50 -9.53
N ILE A 236 3.66 3.23 -8.98
CA ILE A 236 4.11 4.56 -9.44
C ILE A 236 4.72 4.57 -10.87
N ARG A 237 4.77 3.40 -11.52
CA ARG A 237 5.20 3.18 -12.92
C ARG A 237 4.20 2.36 -13.74
N TRP A 238 2.98 2.15 -13.23
CA TRP A 238 1.96 1.33 -13.88
C TRP A 238 1.52 1.91 -15.22
N SER A 239 1.32 3.22 -15.28
CA SER A 239 1.00 3.96 -16.51
C SER A 239 1.82 5.26 -16.59
N ARG A 240 1.80 5.92 -17.76
CA ARG A 240 2.34 7.28 -17.90
C ARG A 240 1.63 8.26 -16.95
N GLY A 241 0.32 8.04 -16.75
CA GLY A 241 -0.49 8.79 -15.80
C GLY A 241 0.04 8.66 -14.36
N MET A 242 0.21 7.44 -13.87
CA MET A 242 0.75 7.20 -12.52
C MET A 242 2.14 7.80 -12.31
N LYS A 243 3.03 7.68 -13.31
CA LYS A 243 4.35 8.33 -13.25
C LYS A 243 4.24 9.85 -13.11
N LYS A 244 3.30 10.47 -13.83
CA LYS A 244 3.05 11.92 -13.77
C LYS A 244 2.41 12.33 -12.43
N ALA A 245 1.44 11.57 -11.93
CA ALA A 245 0.82 11.80 -10.63
C ALA A 245 1.85 11.79 -9.51
N PHE A 246 2.69 10.75 -9.45
CA PHE A 246 3.75 10.67 -8.45
C PHE A 246 4.74 11.84 -8.54
N SER A 247 5.14 12.25 -9.75
CA SER A 247 6.00 13.43 -9.94
C SER A 247 5.37 14.70 -9.36
N LEU A 248 4.10 14.98 -9.71
CA LEU A 248 3.39 16.18 -9.26
C LEU A 248 3.18 16.17 -7.75
N ILE A 249 2.76 15.04 -7.18
CA ILE A 249 2.57 14.91 -5.72
C ILE A 249 3.88 15.19 -4.98
N THR A 250 5.00 14.64 -5.47
CA THR A 250 6.31 14.86 -4.86
C THR A 250 6.82 16.29 -4.95
N GLU A 251 6.15 17.21 -5.66
CA GLU A 251 6.48 18.64 -5.67
C GLU A 251 5.97 19.37 -4.41
N ASN A 252 5.00 18.79 -3.69
CA ASN A 252 4.45 19.38 -2.46
C ASN A 252 5.57 19.75 -1.46
N PRO A 253 5.55 20.97 -0.88
CA PRO A 253 6.65 21.48 -0.06
C PRO A 253 6.84 20.71 1.24
N ARG A 254 5.77 20.11 1.78
CA ARG A 254 5.77 19.31 3.02
C ARG A 254 6.26 17.87 2.80
N ILE A 255 6.32 17.37 1.57
CA ILE A 255 6.99 16.11 1.27
C ILE A 255 8.49 16.35 1.23
N ARG A 256 9.19 15.91 2.28
CA ARG A 256 10.63 16.16 2.45
C ARG A 256 11.48 14.94 2.12
N PHE A 257 10.99 13.72 2.37
CA PHE A 257 11.71 12.52 1.99
C PHE A 257 10.94 11.76 0.92
N VAL A 258 11.60 11.47 -0.20
CA VAL A 258 11.01 10.72 -1.32
C VAL A 258 11.91 9.54 -1.65
N PHE A 259 11.36 8.33 -1.64
CA PHE A 259 12.04 7.10 -2.04
C PHE A 259 11.28 6.47 -3.22
N ASP A 260 11.83 6.64 -4.41
CA ASP A 260 11.35 6.02 -5.63
C ASP A 260 11.94 4.62 -5.75
N LEU A 261 11.16 3.61 -5.35
CA LEU A 261 11.54 2.20 -5.32
C LEU A 261 11.11 1.47 -6.60
N LYS A 262 10.93 2.21 -7.70
CA LYS A 262 10.50 1.76 -9.03
C LYS A 262 9.06 1.24 -9.11
N GLU A 263 8.66 0.31 -8.25
CA GLU A 263 7.28 -0.18 -8.20
C GLU A 263 6.46 0.62 -7.18
N MET A 264 7.02 0.87 -6.00
CA MET A 264 6.42 1.70 -4.96
C MET A 264 7.14 3.04 -4.82
N GLY A 265 6.43 4.04 -4.33
CA GLY A 265 7.00 5.30 -3.84
C GLY A 265 6.73 5.46 -2.36
N VAL A 266 7.73 5.84 -1.57
CA VAL A 266 7.52 6.24 -0.16
C VAL A 266 7.78 7.74 -0.04
N CYS A 267 6.80 8.48 0.45
CA CYS A 267 6.90 9.89 0.77
C CYS A 267 6.72 10.07 2.27
N ILE A 268 7.52 10.93 2.90
CA ILE A 268 7.39 11.23 4.33
C ILE A 268 7.28 12.74 4.49
N LEU A 269 6.24 13.15 5.21
CA LEU A 269 6.04 14.55 5.57
C LEU A 269 7.05 14.98 6.65
N ALA A 270 7.44 16.24 6.60
CA ALA A 270 8.20 16.90 7.65
C ALA A 270 8.02 18.43 7.53
N PRO A 271 8.42 19.21 8.56
CA PRO A 271 8.40 20.66 8.49
C PRO A 271 9.12 21.18 7.23
N GLU A 272 8.59 22.24 6.62
CA GLU A 272 9.14 22.79 5.38
C GLU A 272 10.60 23.27 5.50
N THR A 273 11.03 23.57 6.73
CA THR A 273 12.42 23.90 7.09
C THR A 273 13.40 22.72 6.96
N THR A 274 12.91 21.49 6.94
CA THR A 274 13.73 20.28 6.76
C THR A 274 14.22 20.24 5.31
N GLU A 275 15.46 19.84 5.00
CA GLU A 275 15.92 19.71 3.62
C GLU A 275 15.15 18.61 2.84
N LYS A 276 14.89 18.83 1.54
CA LYS A 276 14.21 17.83 0.69
C LYS A 276 15.23 16.84 0.15
N ILE A 277 15.01 15.56 0.42
CA ILE A 277 15.88 14.47 -0.01
C ILE A 277 15.08 13.52 -0.91
N VAL A 278 15.62 13.27 -2.10
CA VAL A 278 15.02 12.36 -3.08
C VAL A 278 16.00 11.24 -3.43
N TYR A 279 15.58 10.01 -3.20
CA TYR A 279 16.31 8.81 -3.59
C TYR A 279 15.59 8.06 -4.71
N LYS A 280 16.34 7.70 -5.75
CA LYS A 280 15.94 6.73 -6.76
C LYS A 280 16.74 5.46 -6.54
N VAL A 281 16.06 4.38 -6.12
CA VAL A 281 16.68 3.13 -5.64
C VAL A 281 16.72 2.07 -6.72
#